data_AF-A0A9X2IBK9-F1
#
_entry.id   AF-A0A9X2IBK9-F1
#
_cell.length_a   1.000
_cell.length_b   1.000
_cell.length_c   1.000
_cell.angle_alpha   90.00
_cell.angle_beta   90.00
_cell.angle_gamma   90.00
#
_symmetry.space_group_name_H-M   'P 1'
#
loop_
_entity.id
_entity.type
_entity.pdbx_description
1 polymer ?
#
loop_
_entity_poly.entity_id
_entity_poly.type
_entity_poly.pdbx_seq_one_letter_code
_entity_poly.pdbx_strand_id
1 'polypeptide(L)'
;MIKRALLFLCYLLPLLMPLTYANNLKNTIHSSDPLLEQKVNDAISPHATLNPYFFTNEQFNNFIEKRLLHVGNYYFAKIKKKFPDAKLVDILFVGSLAGYGYMNGSDVDLHLLIDFNVPCDKGLLNDYLTLLRTVWHSEKISIGNYSVQITPVSVRDEHGGVYSLLNHQWIEKPQREKIPYTKEELIHAIKTHQHELINLEKIYNQTPNTLNCQKLIDYANALKIWRKQGLAQRGITSMENTTFRIMRALGDLSTLTMTIQKCETHTVNSLLNPEPIKMQ
;
A
#
# COMPACT_ATOMS: atom_id res chain seq x y z
N MET A 1 -33.73 -30.86 13.10
CA MET A 1 -32.52 -31.71 13.00
C MET A 1 -31.76 -31.54 11.68
N ILE A 2 -31.81 -30.37 11.03
CA ILE A 2 -31.02 -30.02 9.85
C ILE A 2 -30.56 -28.58 10.05
N LYS A 3 -29.49 -28.38 10.84
CA LYS A 3 -28.80 -27.08 11.01
C LYS A 3 -27.39 -27.22 11.61
N ARG A 4 -26.76 -28.38 11.48
CA ARG A 4 -25.38 -28.64 11.95
C ARG A 4 -24.45 -29.34 10.95
N ALA A 5 -24.86 -29.49 9.69
CA ALA A 5 -24.06 -30.19 8.68
C ALA A 5 -23.33 -29.28 7.66
N LEU A 6 -23.45 -27.94 7.77
CA LEU A 6 -22.80 -27.01 6.82
C LEU A 6 -21.59 -26.25 7.36
N LEU A 7 -21.16 -26.48 8.60
CA LEU A 7 -20.00 -25.79 9.19
C LEU A 7 -18.71 -26.63 9.25
N PHE A 8 -18.68 -27.81 8.61
CA PHE A 8 -17.52 -28.71 8.63
C PHE A 8 -16.87 -28.96 7.25
N LEU A 9 -17.11 -28.08 6.28
CA LEU A 9 -16.53 -28.18 4.93
C LEU A 9 -15.46 -27.11 4.61
N CYS A 10 -15.08 -26.26 5.57
CA CYS A 10 -14.04 -25.24 5.39
C CYS A 10 -12.67 -25.56 6.04
N TYR A 11 -12.46 -26.74 6.62
CA TYR A 11 -11.22 -27.04 7.37
C TYR A 11 -10.51 -28.37 7.02
N LEU A 12 -10.77 -28.96 5.85
CA LEU A 12 -10.07 -30.18 5.41
C LEU A 12 -9.65 -30.15 3.93
N LEU A 13 -8.89 -29.13 3.54
CA LEU A 13 -7.98 -29.26 2.41
C LEU A 13 -6.60 -28.69 2.77
N PRO A 14 -5.75 -29.51 3.41
CA PRO A 14 -4.37 -29.58 3.02
C PRO A 14 -4.08 -30.97 2.44
N LEU A 15 -3.12 -31.02 1.52
CA LEU A 15 -2.54 -32.21 0.90
C LEU A 15 -3.40 -32.93 -0.14
N LEU A 16 -3.22 -32.50 -1.40
CA LEU A 16 -2.74 -33.37 -2.47
C LEU A 16 -2.45 -32.48 -3.69
N MET A 17 -1.40 -31.65 -3.59
CA MET A 17 -0.75 -31.23 -4.83
C MET A 17 -0.11 -32.49 -5.42
N PRO A 18 -0.38 -32.84 -6.69
CA PRO A 18 0.25 -33.99 -7.31
C PRO A 18 1.77 -33.78 -7.27
N LEU A 19 2.52 -34.83 -6.91
CA LEU A 19 3.99 -34.81 -6.82
C LEU A 19 4.68 -34.28 -8.09
N THR A 20 3.99 -34.32 -9.23
CA THR A 20 4.43 -33.74 -10.51
C THR A 20 4.37 -32.21 -10.54
N TYR A 21 3.48 -31.56 -9.79
CA TYR A 21 3.39 -30.10 -9.66
C TYR A 21 4.45 -29.55 -8.71
N ALA A 22 4.72 -30.23 -7.60
CA ALA A 22 5.80 -29.91 -6.67
C ALA A 22 7.19 -30.01 -7.33
N ASN A 23 7.39 -30.94 -8.28
CA ASN A 23 8.64 -31.06 -9.02
C ASN A 23 8.79 -30.03 -10.14
N ASN A 24 7.70 -29.57 -10.76
CA ASN A 24 7.75 -28.45 -11.71
C ASN A 24 8.00 -27.09 -11.01
N LEU A 25 7.56 -26.93 -9.76
CA LEU A 25 7.86 -25.74 -8.94
C LEU A 25 9.36 -25.56 -8.65
N LYS A 26 10.14 -26.65 -8.55
CA LYS A 26 11.60 -26.57 -8.36
C LYS A 26 12.35 -26.08 -9.60
N ASN A 27 11.81 -26.30 -10.80
CA ASN A 27 12.52 -26.03 -12.05
C ASN A 27 12.23 -24.63 -12.64
N THR A 28 11.29 -23.85 -12.10
CA THR A 28 11.03 -22.46 -12.53
C THR A 28 11.62 -21.39 -11.59
N ILE A 29 12.35 -21.80 -10.55
CA ILE A 29 12.98 -20.88 -9.57
C ILE A 29 14.39 -20.44 -10.01
N HIS A 30 14.98 -21.04 -11.05
CA HIS A 30 16.38 -20.80 -11.41
C HIS A 30 16.60 -19.65 -12.41
N SER A 31 16.42 -18.43 -11.92
CA SER A 31 17.48 -17.41 -11.92
C SER A 31 17.08 -16.43 -10.82
N SER A 32 17.92 -16.29 -9.78
CA SER A 32 17.64 -15.37 -8.69
C SER A 32 17.80 -13.95 -9.22
N ASP A 33 16.69 -13.22 -9.34
CA ASP A 33 16.72 -11.77 -9.53
C ASP A 33 17.40 -11.17 -8.28
N PRO A 34 18.62 -10.63 -8.39
CA PRO A 34 19.36 -10.14 -7.21
C PRO A 34 18.64 -9.00 -6.51
N LEU A 35 17.89 -8.18 -7.25
CA LEU A 35 17.12 -7.08 -6.68
C LEU A 35 15.93 -7.62 -5.87
N LEU A 36 15.20 -8.60 -6.40
CA LEU A 36 14.13 -9.27 -5.66
C LEU A 36 14.66 -9.90 -4.36
N GLU A 37 15.78 -10.63 -4.43
CA GLU A 37 16.37 -11.24 -3.24
C GLU A 37 16.77 -10.20 -2.20
N GLN A 38 17.39 -9.10 -2.63
CA GLN A 38 17.74 -7.99 -1.75
C GLN A 38 16.49 -7.42 -1.07
N LYS A 39 15.43 -7.08 -1.83
CA LYS A 39 14.19 -6.51 -1.28
C LYS A 39 13.49 -7.45 -0.31
N VAL A 40 13.52 -8.75 -0.60
CA VAL A 40 12.97 -9.77 0.30
C VAL A 40 13.76 -9.84 1.59
N ASN A 41 15.09 -9.88 1.53
CA ASN A 41 15.95 -9.92 2.72
C ASN A 41 15.75 -8.69 3.61
N ASP A 42 15.69 -7.49 3.00
CA ASP A 42 15.41 -6.23 3.70
C ASP A 42 14.05 -6.25 4.40
N ALA A 43 13.02 -6.80 3.74
CA ALA A 43 11.67 -6.81 4.28
C ALA A 43 11.47 -7.84 5.41
N ILE A 44 12.22 -8.95 5.40
CA ILE A 44 12.08 -10.01 6.41
C ILE A 44 13.01 -9.86 7.62
N SER A 45 13.89 -8.85 7.61
CA SER A 45 14.91 -8.62 8.64
C SER A 45 14.64 -7.29 9.35
N PRO A 46 13.70 -7.24 10.33
CA PRO A 46 13.38 -6.01 11.03
C PRO A 46 14.61 -5.46 11.76
N HIS A 47 14.71 -4.13 11.82
CA HIS A 47 15.81 -3.44 12.47
C HIS A 47 15.78 -3.66 14.00
N ALA A 48 16.98 -3.73 14.60
CA ALA A 48 17.13 -3.88 16.04
C ALA A 48 16.75 -2.61 16.84
N THR A 49 16.62 -1.47 16.17
CA THR A 49 16.23 -0.18 16.75
C THR A 49 15.23 0.51 15.84
N LEU A 50 14.50 1.49 16.37
CA LEU A 50 13.82 2.46 15.53
C LEU A 50 14.83 3.25 14.69
N ASN A 51 14.35 3.93 13.65
CA ASN A 51 15.20 4.70 12.78
C ASN A 51 15.91 5.82 13.56
N PRO A 52 17.25 5.84 13.61
CA PRO A 52 18.01 6.75 14.47
C PRO A 52 17.93 8.22 14.04
N TYR A 53 17.49 8.51 12.81
CA TYR A 53 17.24 9.88 12.36
C TYR A 53 16.01 10.48 13.07
N PHE A 54 15.00 9.66 13.34
CA PHE A 54 13.74 10.10 13.96
C PHE A 54 13.70 9.80 15.46
N PHE A 55 14.42 8.77 15.94
CA PHE A 55 14.33 8.31 17.32
C PHE A 55 15.70 8.13 17.97
N THR A 56 15.81 8.49 19.25
CA THR A 56 16.95 8.15 20.11
C THR A 56 16.39 7.64 21.44
N ASN A 57 16.75 6.42 21.85
CA ASN A 57 16.20 5.76 23.05
C ASN A 57 14.65 5.77 23.08
N GLU A 58 14.00 5.47 21.95
CA GLU A 58 12.54 5.53 21.75
C GLU A 58 11.88 6.91 21.91
N GLN A 59 12.67 7.96 22.12
CA GLN A 59 12.18 9.35 22.11
C GLN A 59 12.34 9.95 20.72
N PHE A 60 11.31 10.67 20.28
CA PHE A 60 11.33 11.34 18.98
C PHE A 60 12.33 12.50 19.01
N ASN A 61 13.05 12.69 17.90
CA ASN A 61 14.00 13.77 17.77
C ASN A 61 13.28 15.13 17.75
N ASN A 62 13.45 15.92 18.81
CA ASN A 62 12.79 17.22 19.00
C ASN A 62 12.97 18.21 17.83
N PHE A 63 14.11 18.19 17.14
CA PHE A 63 14.34 19.08 15.99
C PHE A 63 13.52 18.65 14.79
N ILE A 64 13.46 17.34 14.51
CA ILE A 64 12.66 16.77 13.44
C ILE A 64 11.17 16.94 13.75
N GLU A 65 10.75 16.64 14.98
CA GLU A 65 9.37 16.82 15.44
C GLU A 65 8.86 18.23 15.19
N LYS A 66 9.60 19.27 15.62
CA LYS A 66 9.22 20.68 15.38
C LYS A 66 9.06 21.01 13.89
N ARG A 67 9.88 20.42 13.01
CA ARG A 67 9.75 20.61 11.56
C ARG A 67 8.51 19.93 11.02
N LEU A 68 8.24 18.69 11.41
CA LEU A 68 7.06 17.94 10.99
C LEU A 68 5.77 18.60 11.52
N LEU A 69 5.78 19.15 12.74
CA LEU A 69 4.69 19.95 13.28
C LEU A 69 4.41 21.21 12.45
N HIS A 70 5.43 21.96 12.04
CA HIS A 70 5.24 23.11 11.16
C HIS A 70 4.62 22.71 9.81
N VAL A 71 5.10 21.61 9.21
CA VAL A 71 4.55 21.09 7.96
C VAL A 71 3.09 20.69 8.16
N GLY A 72 2.77 19.89 9.17
CA GLY A 72 1.39 19.44 9.42
C GLY A 72 0.43 20.61 9.65
N ASN A 73 0.83 21.62 10.42
CA ASN A 73 0.04 22.83 10.64
C ASN A 73 -0.17 23.65 9.35
N TYR A 74 0.83 23.73 8.47
CA TYR A 74 0.70 24.39 7.18
C TYR A 74 -0.35 23.72 6.29
N TYR A 75 -0.35 22.38 6.21
CA TYR A 75 -1.36 21.65 5.43
C TYR A 75 -2.75 21.72 6.08
N PHE A 76 -2.82 21.66 7.41
CA PHE A 76 -4.09 21.87 8.12
C PHE A 76 -4.67 23.27 7.85
N ALA A 77 -3.84 24.33 7.77
CA ALA A 77 -4.31 25.66 7.41
C ALA A 77 -4.92 25.72 6.00
N LYS A 78 -4.46 24.89 5.05
CA LYS A 78 -5.10 24.75 3.72
C LYS A 78 -6.50 24.13 3.84
N ILE A 79 -6.67 23.12 4.69
CA ILE A 79 -7.99 22.52 4.99
C ILE A 79 -8.92 23.56 5.62
N LYS A 80 -8.44 24.29 6.63
CA LYS A 80 -9.24 25.25 7.39
C LYS A 80 -9.81 26.39 6.54
N LYS A 81 -9.14 26.76 5.43
CA LYS A 81 -9.68 27.72 4.45
C LYS A 81 -10.96 27.24 3.78
N LYS A 82 -11.13 25.93 3.59
CA LYS A 82 -12.32 25.32 2.97
C LYS A 82 -13.33 24.83 4.02
N PHE A 83 -12.83 24.41 5.18
CA PHE A 83 -13.63 23.93 6.31
C PHE A 83 -13.26 24.73 7.57
N PRO A 84 -13.82 25.94 7.74
CA PRO A 84 -13.46 26.83 8.86
C PRO A 84 -13.63 26.22 10.24
N ASP A 85 -14.65 25.36 10.39
CA ASP A 85 -14.99 24.67 11.65
C ASP A 85 -14.17 23.39 11.89
N ALA A 86 -13.35 22.96 10.93
CA ALA A 86 -12.51 21.79 11.09
C ALA A 86 -11.48 22.01 12.21
N LYS A 87 -11.26 20.98 13.01
CA LYS A 87 -10.34 20.97 14.14
C LYS A 87 -9.26 19.93 13.91
N LEU A 88 -8.01 20.35 14.03
CA LEU A 88 -6.88 19.43 14.05
C LEU A 88 -6.90 18.70 15.40
N VAL A 89 -7.13 17.39 15.35
CA VAL A 89 -7.12 16.51 16.52
C VAL A 89 -5.69 16.11 16.83
N ASP A 90 -4.95 15.66 15.82
CA ASP A 90 -3.54 15.26 15.97
C ASP A 90 -2.74 15.34 14.66
N ILE A 91 -1.42 15.34 14.79
CA ILE A 91 -0.45 15.09 13.72
C ILE A 91 0.28 13.79 14.08
N LEU A 92 -0.06 12.72 13.37
CA LEU A 92 0.42 11.38 13.66
C LEU A 92 1.59 11.03 12.74
N PHE A 93 2.69 10.59 13.34
CA PHE A 93 3.80 9.94 12.64
C PHE A 93 3.55 8.43 12.67
N VAL A 94 3.34 7.85 11.49
CA VAL A 94 2.86 6.47 11.30
C VAL A 94 3.69 5.75 10.25
N GLY A 95 3.26 4.55 9.86
CA GLY A 95 3.87 3.81 8.77
C GLY A 95 5.21 3.18 9.15
N SER A 96 6.03 2.90 8.15
CA SER A 96 7.20 2.02 8.35
C SER A 96 8.29 2.66 9.21
N LEU A 97 8.47 3.98 9.15
CA LEU A 97 9.44 4.70 9.98
C LEU A 97 9.00 4.83 11.44
N ALA A 98 7.71 4.63 11.75
CA ALA A 98 7.18 4.57 13.10
C ALA A 98 7.33 3.18 13.76
N GLY A 99 7.99 2.23 13.08
CA GLY A 99 8.25 0.89 13.59
C GLY A 99 9.65 0.37 13.21
N TYR A 100 9.83 -0.95 13.35
CA TYR A 100 11.13 -1.62 13.11
C TYR A 100 11.31 -2.12 11.66
N GLY A 101 10.25 -2.08 10.85
CA GLY A 101 10.22 -2.64 9.49
C GLY A 101 10.49 -1.61 8.38
N TYR A 102 11.17 -0.51 8.68
CA TYR A 102 11.58 0.46 7.65
C TYR A 102 12.66 -0.13 6.74
N MET A 103 12.65 0.30 5.48
CA MET A 103 13.64 -0.06 4.46
C MET A 103 14.30 1.20 3.90
N ASN A 104 15.38 1.04 3.12
CA ASN A 104 15.91 2.15 2.34
C ASN A 104 14.84 2.71 1.39
N GLY A 105 14.67 4.04 1.37
CA GLY A 105 13.60 4.72 0.63
C GLY A 105 12.22 4.69 1.30
N SER A 106 12.14 4.38 2.60
CA SER A 106 10.88 4.56 3.35
C SER A 106 10.53 6.04 3.47
N ASP A 107 9.26 6.36 3.27
CA ASP A 107 8.74 7.73 3.39
C ASP A 107 8.36 8.05 4.84
N VAL A 108 8.37 9.34 5.17
CA VAL A 108 7.74 9.89 6.37
C VAL A 108 6.25 10.01 6.12
N ASP A 109 5.46 9.13 6.75
CA ASP A 109 4.00 9.17 6.69
C ASP A 109 3.46 10.07 7.81
N LEU A 110 2.95 11.26 7.45
CA LEU A 110 2.30 12.21 8.35
C LEU A 110 0.80 12.21 8.14
N HIS A 111 0.05 11.70 9.12
CA HIS A 111 -1.40 11.71 9.09
C HIS A 111 -1.94 12.89 9.89
N LEU A 112 -2.75 13.74 9.24
CA LEU A 112 -3.45 14.84 9.89
C LEU A 112 -4.84 14.33 10.30
N LEU A 113 -5.00 14.00 11.57
CA LEU A 113 -6.30 13.57 12.09
C LEU A 113 -7.15 14.81 12.35
N ILE A 114 -8.26 14.94 11.62
CA ILE A 114 -9.07 16.14 11.58
C ILE A 114 -10.52 15.78 11.88
N ASP A 115 -11.10 16.46 12.86
CA ASP A 115 -12.54 16.48 13.09
C ASP A 115 -13.14 17.58 12.21
N PHE A 116 -13.87 17.17 11.17
CA PHE A 116 -14.47 18.12 10.23
C PHE A 116 -15.79 18.71 10.76
N ASN A 117 -16.43 18.12 11.79
CA ASN A 117 -17.73 18.52 12.34
C ASN A 117 -18.72 19.09 11.30
N VAL A 118 -18.82 18.44 10.14
CA VAL A 118 -19.66 18.87 9.01
C VAL A 118 -20.81 17.89 8.82
N PRO A 119 -22.04 18.37 8.53
CA PRO A 119 -23.16 17.52 8.17
C PRO A 119 -23.05 17.10 6.69
N CYS A 120 -21.89 16.56 6.27
CA CYS A 120 -21.69 16.06 4.92
C CYS A 120 -21.72 14.53 4.89
N ASP A 121 -22.01 13.98 3.72
CA ASP A 121 -21.89 12.55 3.49
C ASP A 121 -20.44 12.08 3.76
N LYS A 122 -20.30 11.00 4.54
CA LYS A 122 -18.98 10.48 4.94
C LYS A 122 -18.20 9.92 3.75
N GLY A 123 -18.89 9.36 2.76
CA GLY A 123 -18.29 8.87 1.53
C GLY A 123 -17.69 10.02 0.73
N LEU A 124 -18.47 11.08 0.49
CA LEU A 124 -17.98 12.27 -0.21
C LEU A 124 -16.79 12.94 0.50
N LEU A 125 -16.81 13.00 1.83
CA LEU A 125 -15.66 13.50 2.59
C LEU A 125 -14.44 12.61 2.36
N ASN A 126 -14.59 11.29 2.47
CA ASN A 126 -13.48 10.36 2.25
C ASN A 126 -12.90 10.44 0.84
N ASP A 127 -13.75 10.60 -0.17
CA ASP A 127 -13.32 10.80 -1.57
C ASP A 127 -12.54 12.10 -1.71
N TYR A 128 -13.03 13.18 -1.11
CA TYR A 128 -12.33 14.46 -1.09
C TYR A 128 -10.96 14.39 -0.41
N LEU A 129 -10.86 13.74 0.75
CA LEU A 129 -9.59 13.54 1.45
C LEU A 129 -8.63 12.66 0.65
N THR A 130 -9.15 11.64 -0.04
CA THR A 130 -8.38 10.79 -0.94
C THR A 130 -7.80 11.60 -2.11
N LEU A 131 -8.58 12.50 -2.70
CA LEU A 131 -8.10 13.40 -3.76
C LEU A 131 -7.01 14.35 -3.24
N LEU A 132 -7.21 14.96 -2.07
CA LEU A 132 -6.20 15.83 -1.45
C LEU A 132 -4.89 15.09 -1.19
N ARG A 133 -4.97 13.87 -0.64
CA ARG A 133 -3.81 13.00 -0.45
C ARG A 133 -3.05 12.81 -1.77
N THR A 134 -3.75 12.45 -2.85
CA THR A 134 -3.13 12.27 -4.17
C THR A 134 -2.41 13.54 -4.65
N VAL A 135 -3.05 14.70 -4.49
CA VAL A 135 -2.45 15.99 -4.87
C VAL A 135 -1.22 16.27 -4.01
N TRP A 136 -1.30 16.14 -2.70
CA TRP A 136 -0.18 16.46 -1.81
C TRP A 136 0.97 15.46 -1.91
N HIS A 137 0.69 14.17 -2.16
CA HIS A 137 1.72 13.15 -2.39
C HIS A 137 2.48 13.37 -3.71
N SER A 138 1.89 14.13 -4.65
CA SER A 138 2.60 14.55 -5.86
C SER A 138 3.56 15.72 -5.62
N GLU A 139 3.43 16.42 -4.49
CA GLU A 139 4.35 17.48 -4.09
C GLU A 139 5.66 16.83 -3.58
N LYS A 140 6.80 17.22 -4.16
CA LYS A 140 8.12 16.68 -3.78
C LYS A 140 8.65 17.35 -2.52
N ILE A 141 8.15 16.90 -1.36
CA ILE A 141 8.52 17.43 -0.04
C ILE A 141 9.47 16.44 0.64
N SER A 142 10.52 16.94 1.29
CA SER A 142 11.47 16.09 2.00
C SER A 142 11.98 16.70 3.31
N ILE A 143 12.46 15.82 4.19
CA ILE A 143 13.26 16.14 5.38
C ILE A 143 14.51 15.27 5.40
N GLY A 144 15.67 15.90 5.25
CA GLY A 144 16.89 15.16 4.93
C GLY A 144 16.72 14.37 3.63
N ASN A 145 16.95 13.06 3.70
CA ASN A 145 16.82 12.16 2.55
C ASN A 145 15.46 11.42 2.49
N TYR A 146 14.52 11.81 3.35
CA TYR A 146 13.20 11.17 3.43
C TYR A 146 12.15 12.03 2.73
N SER A 147 11.38 11.46 1.81
CA SER A 147 10.18 12.11 1.30
C SER A 147 9.13 12.19 2.41
N VAL A 148 8.32 13.25 2.42
CA VAL A 148 7.26 13.46 3.40
C VAL A 148 5.91 13.33 2.71
N GLN A 149 5.13 12.33 3.10
CA GLN A 149 3.80 12.04 2.59
C GLN A 149 2.75 12.50 3.60
N ILE A 150 1.99 13.53 3.23
CA ILE A 150 0.95 14.10 4.11
C ILE A 150 -0.42 13.53 3.71
N THR A 151 -1.12 12.94 4.68
CA THR A 151 -2.42 12.32 4.47
C THR A 151 -3.45 12.92 5.43
N PRO A 152 -4.47 13.65 4.96
CA PRO A 152 -5.56 14.08 5.83
C PRO A 152 -6.52 12.90 6.07
N VAL A 153 -6.88 12.66 7.33
CA VAL A 153 -7.79 11.59 7.73
C VAL A 153 -8.85 12.12 8.69
N SER A 154 -10.07 11.59 8.60
CA SER A 154 -11.16 11.89 9.54
C SER A 154 -11.31 10.82 10.63
N VAL A 155 -10.69 9.66 10.44
CA VAL A 155 -10.67 8.53 11.38
C VAL A 155 -9.28 7.93 11.36
N ARG A 156 -8.77 7.57 12.53
CA ARG A 156 -7.50 6.85 12.68
C ARG A 156 -7.71 5.36 12.44
N ASP A 157 -6.97 4.79 11.49
CA ASP A 157 -7.01 3.36 11.11
C ASP A 157 -5.59 2.74 11.03
N GLU A 158 -4.59 3.45 11.57
CA GLU A 158 -3.19 3.08 11.52
C GLU A 158 -2.78 2.19 12.70
N HIS A 159 -1.87 1.25 12.43
CA HIS A 159 -1.35 0.26 13.37
C HIS A 159 0.15 0.02 13.14
N GLY A 160 0.80 -0.64 14.11
CA GLY A 160 2.20 -1.06 14.01
C GLY A 160 3.21 0.00 14.45
N GLY A 161 2.75 1.00 15.20
CA GLY A 161 3.53 2.17 15.61
C GLY A 161 2.83 3.48 15.23
N VAL A 162 2.32 4.20 16.23
CA VAL A 162 1.62 5.48 16.07
C VAL A 162 2.15 6.46 17.11
N TYR A 163 2.90 7.47 16.65
CA TYR A 163 3.43 8.52 17.51
C TYR A 163 2.67 9.83 17.29
N SER A 164 2.16 10.42 18.37
CA SER A 164 1.53 11.74 18.36
C SER A 164 2.61 12.81 18.45
N LEU A 165 2.76 13.61 17.39
CA LEU A 165 3.69 14.74 17.40
C LEU A 165 3.12 15.93 18.19
N LEU A 166 1.78 16.10 18.27
CA LEU A 166 1.20 17.17 19.09
C LEU A 166 1.33 16.89 20.59
N ASN A 167 1.21 15.62 20.98
CA ASN A 167 1.22 15.21 22.39
C ASN A 167 2.58 14.62 22.84
N HIS A 168 3.59 14.59 21.97
CA HIS A 168 4.94 14.10 22.26
C HIS A 168 4.98 12.67 22.84
N GLN A 169 4.06 11.80 22.41
CA GLN A 169 3.91 10.46 22.99
C GLN A 169 3.47 9.42 21.99
N TRP A 170 3.87 8.17 22.26
CA TRP A 170 3.32 7.01 21.58
C TRP A 170 1.86 6.84 21.95
N ILE A 171 0.98 6.83 20.94
CA ILE A 171 -0.38 6.35 21.11
C ILE A 171 -0.39 4.82 21.03
N GLU A 172 0.41 4.26 20.13
CA GLU A 172 0.65 2.83 19.99
C GLU A 172 2.14 2.60 19.80
N LYS A 173 2.81 1.93 20.74
CA LYS A 173 4.23 1.61 20.59
C LYS A 173 4.41 0.48 19.56
N PRO A 174 5.41 0.58 18.65
CA PRO A 174 5.68 -0.47 17.69
C PRO A 174 6.15 -1.73 18.42
N GLN A 175 5.63 -2.87 18.01
CA GLN A 175 6.07 -4.17 18.50
C GLN A 175 6.98 -4.85 17.48
N ARG A 176 7.94 -5.62 17.99
CA ARG A 176 8.74 -6.52 17.14
C ARG A 176 7.94 -7.78 16.92
N GLU A 177 7.02 -7.71 15.96
CA GLU A 177 6.25 -8.89 15.58
C GLU A 177 7.12 -9.86 14.78
N LYS A 178 6.92 -11.15 15.05
CA LYS A 178 7.51 -12.20 14.21
C LYS A 178 6.80 -12.19 12.88
N ILE A 179 7.60 -12.28 11.82
CA ILE A 179 7.08 -12.40 10.46
C ILE A 179 6.40 -13.76 10.33
N PRO A 180 5.11 -13.82 9.95
CA PRO A 180 4.32 -15.05 10.03
C PRO A 180 4.51 -15.98 8.83
N TYR A 181 5.60 -15.81 8.07
CA TYR A 181 5.90 -16.54 6.85
C TYR A 181 7.40 -16.64 6.58
N THR A 182 7.79 -17.60 5.75
CA THR A 182 9.19 -17.79 5.35
C THR A 182 9.56 -16.92 4.15
N LYS A 183 10.87 -16.84 3.88
CA LYS A 183 11.42 -16.18 2.69
C LYS A 183 10.85 -16.79 1.40
N GLU A 184 10.74 -18.11 1.36
CA GLU A 184 10.28 -18.87 0.20
C GLU A 184 8.79 -18.60 -0.07
N GLU A 185 7.96 -18.55 0.98
CA GLU A 185 6.54 -18.20 0.87
C GLU A 185 6.35 -16.78 0.34
N LEU A 186 7.16 -15.83 0.81
CA LEU A 186 7.12 -14.45 0.33
C LEU A 186 7.54 -14.33 -1.14
N ILE A 187 8.64 -14.96 -1.54
CA ILE A 187 9.09 -15.00 -2.94
C ILE A 187 8.02 -15.63 -3.83
N HIS A 188 7.39 -16.71 -3.37
CA HIS A 188 6.31 -17.36 -4.09
C HIS A 188 5.12 -16.42 -4.30
N ALA A 189 4.67 -15.73 -3.25
CA ALA A 189 3.58 -14.77 -3.35
C ALA A 189 3.89 -13.64 -4.36
N ILE A 190 5.11 -13.08 -4.31
CA ILE A 190 5.55 -12.03 -5.25
C ILE A 190 5.54 -12.55 -6.68
N LYS A 191 6.15 -13.71 -6.95
CA LYS A 191 6.21 -14.30 -8.30
C LYS A 191 4.82 -14.63 -8.85
N THR A 192 3.90 -15.10 -8.01
CA THR A 192 2.50 -15.34 -8.42
C THR A 192 1.85 -14.06 -8.93
N HIS A 193 1.99 -12.95 -8.21
CA HIS A 193 1.43 -11.68 -8.64
C HIS A 193 2.13 -11.11 -9.89
N GLN A 194 3.46 -11.24 -9.99
CA GLN A 194 4.20 -10.83 -11.18
C GLN A 194 3.79 -11.63 -12.43
N HIS A 195 3.61 -12.95 -12.31
CA HIS A 195 3.12 -13.78 -13.41
C HIS A 195 1.71 -13.37 -13.85
N GLU A 196 0.81 -13.07 -12.91
CA GLU A 196 -0.54 -12.60 -13.24
C GLU A 196 -0.50 -11.26 -13.98
N LEU A 197 0.32 -10.30 -13.51
CA LEU A 197 0.52 -9.03 -14.18
C LEU A 197 1.01 -9.23 -15.62
N ILE A 198 2.07 -10.02 -15.83
CA ILE A 198 2.63 -10.32 -17.15
C ILE A 198 1.57 -10.95 -18.08
N ASN A 199 0.75 -11.86 -17.56
CA ASN A 199 -0.33 -12.49 -18.33
C ASN A 199 -1.39 -11.47 -18.74
N LEU A 200 -1.83 -10.60 -17.83
CA LEU A 200 -2.82 -9.56 -18.13
C LEU A 200 -2.29 -8.55 -19.15
N GLU A 201 -1.03 -8.14 -19.04
CA GLU A 201 -0.40 -7.26 -20.03
C GLU A 201 -0.29 -7.90 -21.40
N LYS A 202 0.06 -9.19 -21.47
CA LYS A 202 0.10 -9.94 -22.72
C LYS A 202 -1.29 -10.00 -23.37
N ILE A 203 -2.32 -10.33 -22.60
CA ILE A 203 -3.72 -10.37 -23.08
C ILE A 203 -4.15 -9.01 -23.62
N TYR A 204 -3.85 -7.93 -22.90
CA TYR A 204 -4.17 -6.57 -23.35
C TYR A 204 -3.41 -6.19 -24.63
N ASN A 205 -2.10 -6.45 -24.69
CA ASN A 205 -1.29 -6.10 -25.87
C ASN A 205 -1.69 -6.91 -27.12
N GLN A 206 -2.15 -8.15 -26.96
CA GLN A 206 -2.68 -8.97 -28.06
C GLN A 206 -4.06 -8.50 -28.53
N THR A 207 -4.88 -7.98 -27.63
CA THR A 207 -6.22 -7.50 -27.96
C THR A 207 -6.56 -6.28 -27.09
N PRO A 208 -6.20 -5.06 -27.54
CA PRO A 208 -6.37 -3.84 -26.77
C PRO A 208 -7.83 -3.36 -26.84
N ASN A 209 -8.69 -3.97 -26.02
CA ASN A 209 -10.11 -3.65 -25.95
C ASN A 209 -10.53 -3.30 -24.52
N THR A 210 -11.76 -2.77 -24.39
CA THR A 210 -12.34 -2.34 -23.10
C THR A 210 -12.41 -3.47 -22.08
N LEU A 211 -12.71 -4.70 -22.52
CA LEU A 211 -12.78 -5.87 -21.64
C LEU A 211 -11.42 -6.19 -21.01
N ASN A 212 -10.35 -6.22 -21.80
CA ASN A 212 -9.01 -6.50 -21.30
C ASN A 212 -8.44 -5.33 -20.50
N CYS A 213 -8.87 -4.09 -20.81
CA CYS A 213 -8.66 -2.93 -19.95
C CYS A 213 -9.22 -3.15 -18.55
N GLN A 214 -10.49 -3.56 -18.50
CA GLN A 214 -11.22 -3.74 -17.26
C GLN A 214 -10.55 -4.80 -16.38
N LYS A 215 -10.03 -5.88 -16.96
CA LYS A 215 -9.27 -6.90 -16.21
C LYS A 215 -8.04 -6.33 -15.50
N LEU A 216 -7.30 -5.41 -16.11
CA LEU A 216 -6.16 -4.75 -15.48
C LEU A 216 -6.61 -3.86 -14.31
N ILE A 217 -7.69 -3.10 -14.50
CA ILE A 217 -8.30 -2.25 -13.47
C ILE A 217 -8.80 -3.09 -12.29
N ASP A 218 -9.51 -4.18 -12.58
CA ASP A 218 -10.04 -5.11 -11.58
C ASP A 218 -8.90 -5.77 -10.79
N TYR A 219 -7.81 -6.16 -11.46
CA TYR A 219 -6.63 -6.70 -10.79
C TYR A 219 -5.96 -5.67 -9.88
N ALA A 220 -5.81 -4.42 -10.34
CA ALA A 220 -5.28 -3.34 -9.51
C ALA A 220 -6.14 -3.09 -8.26
N ASN A 221 -7.47 -3.17 -8.40
CA ASN A 221 -8.40 -3.05 -7.28
C ASN A 221 -8.32 -4.26 -6.33
N ALA A 222 -8.24 -5.48 -6.88
CA ALA A 222 -8.08 -6.70 -6.10
C ALA A 222 -6.80 -6.69 -5.26
N LEU A 223 -5.66 -6.24 -5.82
CA LEU A 223 -4.41 -6.06 -5.09
C LEU A 223 -4.54 -5.08 -3.91
N LYS A 224 -5.24 -3.96 -4.09
CA LYS A 224 -5.47 -2.99 -3.02
C LYS A 224 -6.35 -3.55 -1.91
N ILE A 225 -7.41 -4.28 -2.26
CA ILE A 225 -8.32 -4.94 -1.31
C ILE A 225 -7.57 -6.01 -0.52
N TRP A 226 -6.80 -6.86 -1.22
CA TRP A 226 -5.98 -7.91 -0.63
C TRP A 226 -4.97 -7.34 0.38
N ARG A 227 -4.25 -6.27 0.01
CA ARG A 227 -3.38 -5.54 0.94
C ARG A 227 -4.13 -5.03 2.17
N LYS A 228 -5.30 -4.40 1.98
CA LYS A 228 -6.11 -3.86 3.09
C LYS A 228 -6.54 -4.96 4.05
N GLN A 229 -6.92 -6.12 3.55
CA GLN A 229 -7.28 -7.28 4.37
C GLN A 229 -6.11 -7.77 5.21
N GLY A 230 -4.91 -7.91 4.63
CA GLY A 230 -3.71 -8.29 5.37
C GLY A 230 -3.35 -7.29 6.48
N LEU A 231 -3.41 -5.98 6.17
CA LEU A 231 -3.20 -4.91 7.15
C LEU A 231 -4.19 -5.00 8.32
N ALA A 232 -5.48 -5.25 8.04
CA ALA A 232 -6.49 -5.37 9.09
C ALA A 232 -6.32 -6.63 9.95
N GLN A 233 -5.82 -7.72 9.40
CA GLN A 233 -5.69 -9.00 10.11
C GLN A 233 -4.39 -9.15 10.90
N ARG A 234 -3.26 -8.71 10.33
CA ARG A 234 -1.91 -8.94 10.88
C ARG A 234 -1.04 -7.68 10.85
N GLY A 235 -1.63 -6.51 10.63
CA GLY A 235 -0.90 -5.26 10.62
C GLY A 235 0.14 -5.16 9.51
N ILE A 236 1.17 -4.36 9.79
CA ILE A 236 2.21 -3.99 8.83
C ILE A 236 3.12 -5.16 8.42
N THR A 237 3.16 -6.24 9.21
CA THR A 237 3.97 -7.44 8.97
C THR A 237 3.24 -8.51 8.15
N SER A 238 2.01 -8.25 7.73
CA SER A 238 1.23 -9.16 6.86
C SER A 238 1.92 -9.48 5.53
N MET A 239 1.71 -10.71 5.03
CA MET A 239 2.26 -11.17 3.74
C MET A 239 1.81 -10.24 2.62
N GLU A 240 0.53 -9.88 2.65
CA GLU A 240 -0.14 -9.05 1.66
C GLU A 240 0.49 -7.66 1.57
N ASN A 241 0.75 -7.03 2.71
CA ASN A 241 1.44 -5.73 2.76
C ASN A 241 2.89 -5.84 2.30
N THR A 242 3.61 -6.87 2.71
CA THR A 242 5.02 -7.05 2.37
C THR A 242 5.21 -7.34 0.89
N THR A 243 4.42 -8.25 0.31
CA THR A 243 4.38 -8.51 -1.14
C THR A 243 4.09 -7.23 -1.92
N PHE A 244 3.05 -6.48 -1.54
CA PHE A 244 2.71 -5.21 -2.21
C PHE A 244 3.84 -4.19 -2.14
N ARG A 245 4.51 -4.05 -0.99
CA ARG A 245 5.65 -3.13 -0.81
C ARG A 245 6.83 -3.51 -1.71
N ILE A 246 7.15 -4.80 -1.81
CA ILE A 246 8.25 -5.28 -2.65
C ILE A 246 7.90 -5.10 -4.13
N MET A 247 6.70 -5.48 -4.58
CA MET A 247 6.24 -5.24 -5.95
C MET A 247 6.30 -3.75 -6.32
N ARG A 248 5.92 -2.85 -5.40
CA ARG A 248 6.07 -1.41 -5.60
C ARG A 248 7.55 -1.01 -5.78
N ALA A 249 8.43 -1.56 -4.94
CA ALA A 249 9.86 -1.25 -4.98
C ALA A 249 10.57 -1.83 -6.23
N LEU A 250 10.03 -2.88 -6.83
CA LEU A 250 10.51 -3.47 -8.08
C LEU A 250 9.96 -2.76 -9.33
N GLY A 251 8.99 -1.86 -9.18
CA GLY A 251 8.37 -1.12 -10.28
C GLY A 251 7.13 -1.79 -10.88
N ASP A 252 6.75 -2.98 -10.42
CA ASP A 252 5.60 -3.76 -10.93
C ASP A 252 4.30 -2.93 -10.90
N LEU A 253 4.06 -2.22 -9.78
CA LEU A 253 2.85 -1.40 -9.64
C LEU A 253 2.87 -0.15 -10.52
N SER A 254 4.07 0.38 -10.83
CA SER A 254 4.22 1.48 -11.78
C SER A 254 3.87 1.00 -13.18
N THR A 255 4.38 -0.16 -13.58
CA THR A 255 4.06 -0.81 -14.85
C THR A 255 2.55 -1.02 -15.00
N LEU A 256 1.90 -1.61 -14.00
CA LEU A 256 0.44 -1.79 -13.98
C LEU A 256 -0.30 -0.45 -14.18
N THR A 257 0.11 0.59 -13.47
CA THR A 257 -0.52 1.93 -13.57
C THR A 257 -0.36 2.54 -14.96
N MET A 258 0.84 2.45 -15.54
CA MET A 258 1.13 2.95 -16.89
C MET A 258 0.34 2.19 -17.95
N THR A 259 0.22 0.86 -17.82
CA THR A 259 -0.56 0.05 -18.77
C THR A 259 -2.05 0.38 -18.69
N ILE A 260 -2.60 0.61 -17.50
CA ILE A 260 -3.99 1.09 -17.33
C ILE A 260 -4.18 2.46 -18.00
N GLN A 261 -3.30 3.43 -17.76
CA GLN A 261 -3.39 4.77 -18.38
C GLN A 261 -3.32 4.71 -19.91
N LYS A 262 -2.42 3.89 -20.45
CA LYS A 262 -2.33 3.63 -21.90
C LYS A 262 -3.64 3.05 -22.42
N CYS A 263 -4.26 2.16 -21.65
CA CYS A 263 -5.52 1.53 -22.01
C CYS A 263 -6.71 2.48 -22.01
N GLU A 264 -6.83 3.33 -21.00
CA GLU A 264 -7.85 4.38 -20.95
C GLU A 264 -7.69 5.34 -22.12
N THR A 265 -6.46 5.76 -22.42
CA THR A 265 -6.15 6.62 -23.56
C THR A 265 -6.53 5.97 -24.89
N HIS A 266 -6.19 4.70 -25.09
CA HIS A 266 -6.57 3.94 -26.28
C HIS A 266 -8.09 3.85 -26.44
N THR A 267 -8.81 3.59 -25.35
CA THR A 267 -10.27 3.51 -25.32
C THR A 267 -10.92 4.84 -25.71
N VAL A 268 -10.46 5.96 -25.15
CA VAL A 268 -10.98 7.29 -25.52
C VAL A 268 -10.67 7.60 -26.98
N ASN A 269 -9.46 7.30 -27.46
CA ASN A 269 -9.09 7.57 -28.84
C ASN A 269 -9.89 6.75 -29.86
N SER A 270 -10.24 5.50 -29.56
CA SER A 270 -11.07 4.67 -30.44
C SER A 270 -12.53 5.13 -30.47
N LEU A 271 -13.03 5.71 -29.38
CA LEU A 271 -14.36 6.35 -29.36
C LEU A 271 -14.40 7.65 -30.15
N LEU A 272 -13.32 8.45 -30.10
CA LEU A 272 -13.21 9.70 -30.85
C LEU A 272 -12.92 9.47 -32.34
N ASN A 273 -12.18 8.42 -32.67
CA ASN A 273 -11.76 8.08 -34.03
C ASN A 273 -12.15 6.63 -34.35
N PRO A 274 -13.45 6.33 -34.53
CA PRO A 274 -13.89 4.98 -34.86
C PRO A 274 -13.29 4.55 -36.20
N GLU A 275 -12.77 3.31 -36.28
CA GLU A 275 -12.35 2.79 -37.57
C GLU A 275 -13.53 2.80 -38.55
N PRO A 276 -13.32 3.23 -39.81
CA PRO A 276 -14.38 3.25 -40.80
C PRO A 276 -14.95 1.84 -40.94
N ILE A 277 -16.28 1.73 -40.82
CA ILE A 277 -17.00 0.48 -41.04
C ILE A 277 -16.66 0.03 -42.46
N LYS A 278 -15.83 -1.00 -42.59
CA LYS A 278 -15.61 -1.68 -43.87
C LYS A 278 -16.92 -2.39 -44.20
N MET A 279 -17.79 -1.72 -44.96
CA MET A 279 -18.91 -2.39 -45.60
C MET A 279 -18.32 -3.41 -46.58
N GLN A 280 -18.52 -4.70 -46.28
CA GLN A 280 -18.27 -5.80 -47.21
C GLN A 280 -19.36 -5.84 -48.27
#